data_AF-A0A960NXI3-F1
#
_entry.id   AF-A0A960NXI3-F1
#
_cell.length_a   1.000
_cell.length_b   1.000
_cell.length_c   1.000
_cell.angle_alpha   90.00
_cell.angle_beta   90.00
_cell.angle_gamma   90.00
#
_symmetry.space_group_name_H-M   'P 1'
#
loop_
_entity.id
_entity.type
_entity.pdbx_description
1 polymer ?
#
loop_
_entity_poly.entity_id
_entity_poly.type
_entity_poly.pdbx_seq_one_letter_code
_entity_poly.pdbx_strand_id
1 'polypeptide(L)'
;MAIEKRSFVKALSIAEQVQREAVRVDQMIDAIGTMFGERDRQVRLEWDQAKRTAHELWETTVARLDEVKQALDGRIVSPGSGRRTWIDCGDDADEKRRLWHRYQVVSTASRINYYANVREFHEWTRLGFETENGRSEMLVSFHAIGQDYRGLVGASVCFYRRQEADDIEHQIIELQPISDDLFQVNYKEDPASVVRRFRPWLEDNIVRGLDQWRRGE
;
A
#
# COMPACT_ATOMS: atom_id res chain seq x y z
N MET A 1 49.67 15.90 -57.71
CA MET A 1 49.71 14.70 -56.84
C MET A 1 50.10 14.96 -55.37
N ALA A 2 50.71 16.08 -54.96
CA ALA A 2 51.05 16.31 -53.54
C ALA A 2 49.89 16.89 -52.68
N ILE A 3 48.90 17.52 -53.31
CA ILE A 3 47.78 18.21 -52.63
C ILE A 3 46.72 17.21 -52.15
N GLU A 4 46.39 16.18 -52.95
CA GLU A 4 45.42 15.14 -52.59
C GLU A 4 45.87 14.25 -51.42
N LYS A 5 47.17 13.97 -51.33
CA LYS A 5 47.72 13.15 -50.23
C LYS A 5 47.59 13.86 -48.88
N ARG A 6 47.72 15.19 -48.85
CA ARG A 6 47.57 16.00 -47.63
C ARG A 6 46.11 16.16 -47.19
N SER A 7 45.18 16.33 -48.14
CA SER A 7 43.75 16.40 -47.82
C SER A 7 43.21 15.07 -47.32
N PHE A 8 43.67 13.95 -47.89
CA PHE A 8 43.27 12.60 -47.46
C PHE A 8 43.72 12.29 -46.03
N VAL A 9 44.97 12.59 -45.66
CA VAL A 9 45.48 12.40 -44.29
C VAL A 9 44.74 13.29 -43.28
N LYS A 10 44.39 14.52 -43.67
CA LYS A 10 43.57 15.41 -42.82
C LYS A 10 42.17 14.85 -42.61
N ALA A 11 41.53 14.36 -43.68
CA ALA A 11 40.19 13.78 -43.59
C ALA A 11 40.18 12.51 -42.73
N LEU A 12 41.21 11.66 -42.84
CA LEU A 12 41.34 10.45 -42.02
C LEU A 12 41.55 10.78 -40.54
N SER A 13 42.38 11.77 -40.22
CA SER A 13 42.60 12.24 -38.85
C SER A 13 41.36 12.86 -38.22
N ILE A 14 40.55 13.58 -39.01
CA ILE A 14 39.27 14.15 -38.54
C ILE A 14 38.26 13.03 -38.29
N ALA A 15 38.18 12.04 -39.18
CA ALA A 15 37.31 10.88 -38.99
C ALA A 15 37.70 10.07 -37.74
N GLU A 16 38.99 9.83 -37.51
CA GLU A 16 39.47 9.18 -36.28
C GLU A 16 39.16 10.00 -35.02
N GLN A 17 39.27 11.33 -35.08
CA GLN A 17 38.99 12.20 -33.95
C GLN A 17 37.49 12.22 -33.62
N VAL A 18 36.62 12.34 -34.63
CA VAL A 18 35.16 12.28 -34.47
C VAL A 18 34.74 10.91 -33.93
N GLN A 19 35.33 9.82 -34.42
CA GLN A 19 35.06 8.47 -33.90
C GLN A 19 35.47 8.35 -32.42
N ARG A 20 36.63 8.88 -32.04
CA ARG A 20 37.11 8.87 -30.63
C ARG A 20 36.27 9.75 -29.72
N GLU A 21 35.79 10.89 -30.21
CA GLU A 21 34.90 11.78 -29.46
C GLU A 21 33.51 11.14 -29.27
N ALA A 22 32.94 10.52 -30.30
CA ALA A 22 31.68 9.78 -30.20
C ALA A 22 31.78 8.64 -29.16
N VAL A 23 32.84 7.82 -29.22
CA VAL A 23 33.10 6.75 -28.23
C VAL A 23 33.22 7.29 -26.80
N ARG A 24 33.79 8.50 -26.62
CA ARG A 24 33.87 9.14 -25.29
C ARG A 24 32.52 9.66 -24.80
N VAL A 25 31.69 10.19 -25.69
CA VAL A 25 30.34 10.65 -25.34
C VAL A 25 29.47 9.46 -24.96
N ASP A 26 29.50 8.37 -25.73
CA ASP A 26 28.73 7.15 -25.44
C ASP A 26 29.16 6.53 -24.10
N GLN A 27 30.47 6.44 -23.83
CA GLN A 27 30.98 5.97 -22.53
C GLN A 27 30.55 6.86 -21.36
N MET A 28 30.44 8.18 -21.58
CA MET A 28 29.95 9.11 -20.55
C MET A 28 28.44 8.94 -20.34
N ILE A 29 27.66 8.72 -21.39
CA ILE A 29 26.22 8.43 -21.32
C ILE A 29 25.99 7.12 -20.55
N ASP A 30 26.76 6.07 -20.84
CA ASP A 30 26.69 4.80 -20.13
C ASP A 30 27.04 4.96 -18.65
N ALA A 31 28.12 5.67 -18.33
CA ALA A 31 28.51 5.94 -16.94
C ALA A 31 27.44 6.74 -16.17
N ILE A 32 26.82 7.73 -16.82
CA ILE A 32 25.69 8.48 -16.26
C ILE A 32 24.49 7.54 -16.03
N GLY A 33 24.17 6.68 -17.00
CA GLY A 33 23.09 5.69 -16.89
C GLY A 33 23.32 4.71 -15.75
N THR A 34 24.53 4.17 -15.60
CA THR A 34 24.91 3.30 -14.49
C THR A 34 24.81 4.02 -13.15
N MET A 35 25.33 5.24 -13.05
CA MET A 35 25.30 6.03 -11.80
C MET A 35 23.86 6.32 -11.35
N PHE A 36 22.97 6.73 -12.26
CA PHE A 36 21.56 6.94 -11.92
C PHE A 36 20.86 5.62 -11.58
N GLY A 37 21.14 4.53 -12.31
CA GLY A 37 20.57 3.21 -12.02
C GLY A 37 20.98 2.64 -10.66
N GLU A 38 22.25 2.79 -10.27
CA GLU A 38 22.75 2.36 -8.96
C GLU A 38 22.15 3.19 -7.82
N ARG A 39 22.06 4.51 -8.01
CA ARG A 39 21.43 5.41 -7.04
C ARG A 39 19.95 5.10 -6.85
N ASP A 40 19.22 4.88 -7.94
CA ASP A 40 17.80 4.52 -7.89
C ASP A 40 17.60 3.17 -7.20
N ARG A 41 18.50 2.20 -7.41
CA ARG A 41 18.45 0.90 -6.74
C ARG A 41 18.70 1.02 -5.24
N GLN A 42 19.67 1.82 -4.81
CA GLN A 42 19.92 2.05 -3.38
C GLN A 42 18.72 2.74 -2.70
N VAL A 43 18.16 3.76 -3.33
CA VAL A 43 16.99 4.47 -2.82
C VAL A 43 15.78 3.54 -2.71
N ARG A 44 15.57 2.65 -3.68
CA ARG A 44 14.51 1.64 -3.62
C ARG A 44 14.71 0.63 -2.49
N LEU A 45 15.94 0.16 -2.26
CA LEU A 45 16.25 -0.74 -1.16
C LEU A 45 16.00 -0.09 0.20
N GLU A 46 16.25 1.21 0.33
CA GLU A 46 15.89 1.97 1.53
C GLU A 46 14.37 2.04 1.68
N TRP A 47 13.63 2.32 0.60
CA TRP A 47 12.17 2.40 0.62
C TRP A 47 11.49 1.07 0.93
N ASP A 48 12.11 -0.07 0.64
CA ASP A 48 11.59 -1.38 1.03
C ASP A 48 11.50 -1.54 2.55
N GLN A 49 12.26 -0.78 3.33
CA GLN A 49 12.16 -0.81 4.79
C GLN A 49 10.78 -0.36 5.28
N ALA A 50 10.16 0.63 4.62
CA ALA A 50 8.81 1.05 4.98
C ALA A 50 7.77 -0.02 4.67
N LYS A 51 7.92 -0.75 3.56
CA LYS A 51 7.05 -1.90 3.22
C LYS A 51 7.20 -3.03 4.23
N ARG A 52 8.44 -3.42 4.56
CA ARG A 52 8.72 -4.44 5.57
C ARG A 52 8.13 -4.08 6.93
N THR A 53 8.32 -2.84 7.36
CA THR A 53 7.75 -2.36 8.62
C THR A 53 6.22 -2.40 8.56
N ALA A 54 5.60 -1.97 7.45
CA ALA A 54 4.16 -2.04 7.29
C ALA A 54 3.61 -3.47 7.30
N HIS A 55 4.34 -4.42 6.71
CA HIS A 55 4.02 -5.85 6.76
C HIS A 55 3.97 -6.38 8.20
N GLU A 56 4.97 -6.05 9.02
CA GLU A 56 4.97 -6.42 10.45
C GLU A 56 3.76 -5.82 11.21
N LEU A 57 3.35 -4.60 10.84
CA LEU A 57 2.13 -3.99 11.40
C LEU A 57 0.86 -4.69 10.91
N TRP A 58 0.82 -5.12 9.64
CA TRP A 58 -0.29 -5.88 9.09
C TRP A 58 -0.43 -7.24 9.77
N GLU A 59 0.65 -7.99 9.97
CA GLU A 59 0.64 -9.25 10.73
C GLU A 59 0.13 -9.03 12.17
N THR A 60 0.61 -7.97 12.83
CA THR A 60 0.13 -7.57 14.15
C THR A 60 -1.37 -7.25 14.14
N THR A 61 -1.86 -6.60 13.09
CA THR A 61 -3.27 -6.27 12.93
C THR A 61 -4.12 -7.51 12.70
N VAL A 62 -3.68 -8.44 11.86
CA VAL A 62 -4.36 -9.71 11.61
C VAL A 62 -4.52 -10.49 12.91
N ALA A 63 -3.43 -10.67 13.66
CA ALA A 63 -3.46 -11.36 14.95
C ALA A 63 -4.43 -10.66 15.93
N ARG A 64 -4.36 -9.33 16.01
CA ARG A 64 -5.20 -8.58 16.94
C ARG A 64 -6.69 -8.63 16.57
N LEU A 65 -7.02 -8.51 15.30
CA LEU A 65 -8.41 -8.65 14.86
C LEU A 65 -8.93 -10.06 15.16
N ASP A 66 -8.10 -11.10 15.04
CA ASP A 66 -8.51 -12.49 15.36
C ASP A 66 -8.83 -12.67 16.84
N GLU A 67 -8.05 -12.07 17.73
CA GLU A 67 -8.39 -12.00 19.16
C GLU A 67 -9.75 -11.31 19.40
N VAL A 68 -10.02 -10.21 18.69
CA VAL A 68 -11.30 -9.48 18.79
C VAL A 68 -12.45 -10.36 18.27
N LYS A 69 -12.26 -11.02 17.12
CA LYS A 69 -13.23 -11.96 16.56
C LYS A 69 -13.54 -13.09 17.54
N GLN A 70 -12.53 -13.76 18.09
CA GLN A 70 -12.72 -14.83 19.08
C GLN A 70 -13.46 -14.34 20.33
N ALA A 71 -13.14 -13.12 20.79
CA ALA A 71 -13.83 -12.48 21.91
C ALA A 71 -15.31 -12.18 21.59
N LEU A 72 -15.63 -11.80 20.35
CA LEU A 72 -17.01 -11.60 19.90
C LEU A 72 -17.74 -12.94 19.79
N ASP A 73 -17.15 -13.94 19.14
CA ASP A 73 -17.75 -15.26 18.97
C ASP A 73 -18.23 -15.85 20.31
N GLY A 74 -17.42 -15.74 21.37
CA GLY A 74 -17.80 -16.20 22.71
C GLY A 74 -18.92 -15.42 23.40
N ARG A 75 -19.34 -14.27 22.86
CA ARG A 75 -20.34 -13.37 23.47
C ARG A 75 -21.61 -13.20 22.65
N ILE A 76 -21.51 -13.19 21.32
CA ILE A 76 -22.63 -12.82 20.44
C ILE A 76 -23.06 -13.96 19.51
N VAL A 77 -22.18 -14.92 19.21
CA VAL A 77 -22.48 -16.03 18.31
C VAL A 77 -23.08 -17.17 19.13
N SER A 78 -24.39 -17.36 18.99
CA SER A 78 -25.13 -18.46 19.61
C SER A 78 -25.61 -19.44 18.54
N PRO A 79 -25.69 -20.76 18.82
CA PRO A 79 -26.28 -21.72 17.90
C PRO A 79 -27.68 -21.27 17.47
N GLY A 80 -27.93 -21.19 16.16
CA GLY A 80 -29.23 -20.80 15.59
C GLY A 80 -29.50 -19.29 15.52
N SER A 81 -28.58 -18.43 15.99
CA SER A 81 -28.78 -16.96 15.96
C SER A 81 -28.62 -16.32 14.58
N GLY A 82 -28.12 -17.05 13.58
CA GLY A 82 -27.77 -16.49 12.27
C GLY A 82 -26.58 -15.51 12.29
N ARG A 83 -26.03 -15.18 13.47
CA ARG A 83 -24.92 -14.25 13.63
C ARG A 83 -23.59 -14.91 13.31
N ARG A 84 -22.74 -14.22 12.56
CA ARG A 84 -21.39 -14.69 12.21
C ARG A 84 -20.38 -13.56 12.33
N THR A 85 -19.17 -13.91 12.76
CA THR A 85 -18.01 -13.04 12.60
C THR A 85 -16.92 -13.79 11.83
N TRP A 86 -16.13 -13.06 11.05
CA TRP A 86 -15.01 -13.65 10.33
C TRP A 86 -13.91 -12.61 10.12
N ILE A 87 -12.73 -13.12 9.79
CA ILE A 87 -11.62 -12.32 9.31
C ILE A 87 -11.24 -12.78 7.93
N ASP A 88 -10.81 -11.82 7.14
CA ASP A 88 -10.21 -12.08 5.86
C ASP A 88 -9.08 -11.09 5.62
N CYS A 89 -8.05 -11.51 4.91
CA CYS A 89 -6.87 -10.70 4.68
C CYS A 89 -6.30 -10.92 3.26
N GLY A 90 -5.55 -9.94 2.80
CA GLY A 90 -4.83 -9.97 1.53
C GLY A 90 -3.45 -9.36 1.70
N ASP A 91 -2.46 -10.07 1.19
CA ASP A 91 -1.05 -9.67 1.09
C ASP A 91 -0.80 -8.99 -0.26
N ASP A 92 0.17 -8.08 -0.31
CA ASP A 92 0.67 -7.40 -1.51
C ASP A 92 1.18 -8.39 -2.57
N ALA A 93 1.69 -9.54 -2.14
CA ALA A 93 2.14 -10.61 -3.03
C ALA A 93 1.00 -11.27 -3.84
N ASP A 94 -0.26 -11.19 -3.37
CA ASP A 94 -1.41 -11.73 -4.09
C ASP A 94 -1.96 -10.72 -5.09
N GLU A 95 -1.51 -10.82 -6.35
CA GLU A 95 -1.89 -9.87 -7.39
C GLU A 95 -3.41 -9.74 -7.61
N LYS A 96 -4.17 -10.80 -7.36
CA LYS A 96 -5.63 -10.79 -7.54
C LYS A 96 -6.31 -10.14 -6.36
N ARG A 97 -5.90 -10.50 -5.14
CA ARG A 97 -6.58 -10.10 -3.90
C ARG A 97 -6.14 -8.74 -3.39
N ARG A 98 -4.94 -8.27 -3.72
CA ARG A 98 -4.48 -6.93 -3.31
C ARG A 98 -5.43 -5.84 -3.81
N LEU A 99 -6.08 -5.98 -4.97
CA LEU A 99 -6.97 -4.92 -5.48
C LEU A 99 -8.44 -5.03 -5.04
N TRP A 100 -8.82 -6.04 -4.26
CA TRP A 100 -10.23 -6.31 -3.90
C TRP A 100 -10.92 -5.13 -3.19
N HIS A 101 -10.19 -4.44 -2.32
CA HIS A 101 -10.73 -3.33 -1.54
C HIS A 101 -10.32 -1.95 -2.06
N ARG A 102 -9.88 -1.86 -3.32
CA ARG A 102 -9.39 -0.60 -3.90
C ARG A 102 -10.40 0.54 -3.79
N TYR A 103 -11.69 0.27 -4.04
CA TYR A 103 -12.73 1.30 -3.94
C TYR A 103 -12.81 1.89 -2.53
N GLN A 104 -12.82 1.04 -1.51
CA GLN A 104 -12.94 1.45 -0.12
C GLN A 104 -11.72 2.26 0.33
N VAL A 105 -10.52 1.78 -0.02
CA VAL A 105 -9.27 2.45 0.33
C VAL A 105 -9.16 3.81 -0.34
N VAL A 106 -9.42 3.91 -1.65
CA VAL A 106 -9.36 5.19 -2.38
C VAL A 106 -10.44 6.17 -1.90
N SER A 107 -11.65 5.67 -1.62
CA SER A 107 -12.74 6.50 -1.09
C SER A 107 -12.42 7.04 0.31
N THR A 108 -11.80 6.22 1.15
CA THR A 108 -11.32 6.63 2.48
C THR A 108 -10.22 7.67 2.35
N ALA A 109 -9.25 7.44 1.47
CA ALA A 109 -8.13 8.35 1.25
C ALA A 109 -8.56 9.73 0.77
N SER A 110 -9.53 9.78 -0.14
CA SER A 110 -10.13 11.03 -0.61
C SER A 110 -10.76 11.83 0.54
N ARG A 111 -11.45 11.16 1.47
CA ARG A 111 -12.14 11.81 2.60
C ARG A 111 -11.18 12.33 3.67
N ILE A 112 -10.04 11.69 3.86
CA ILE A 112 -8.98 12.16 4.77
C ILE A 112 -7.82 12.85 4.00
N ASN A 113 -8.11 13.32 2.79
CA ASN A 113 -7.29 14.22 1.96
C ASN A 113 -5.85 13.76 1.65
N TYR A 114 -5.69 12.51 1.20
CA TYR A 114 -4.42 12.01 0.64
C TYR A 114 -4.63 11.06 -0.55
N TYR A 115 -3.54 10.69 -1.21
CA TYR A 115 -3.54 9.74 -2.31
C TYR A 115 -3.06 8.36 -1.86
N ALA A 116 -3.94 7.36 -1.91
CA ALA A 116 -3.59 5.95 -1.68
C ALA A 116 -3.17 5.27 -2.97
N ASN A 117 -1.93 4.76 -2.99
CA ASN A 117 -1.36 4.03 -4.12
C ASN A 117 -1.33 2.53 -3.87
N VAL A 118 -2.47 1.90 -4.09
CA VAL A 118 -2.63 0.44 -3.92
C VAL A 118 -1.95 -0.39 -5.02
N ARG A 119 -1.30 0.25 -6.01
CA ARG A 119 -0.57 -0.45 -7.07
C ARG A 119 0.88 -0.73 -6.67
N GLU A 120 1.49 0.20 -5.95
CA GLU A 120 2.89 0.10 -5.51
C GLU A 120 3.06 -0.77 -4.28
N PHE A 121 2.07 -0.76 -3.38
CA PHE A 121 2.01 -1.61 -2.20
C PHE A 121 0.57 -1.60 -1.68
N HIS A 122 0.00 -2.78 -1.42
CA HIS A 122 -1.27 -2.87 -0.71
C HIS A 122 -1.46 -4.19 0.03
N GLU A 123 -1.58 -4.09 1.35
CA GLU A 123 -2.01 -5.16 2.23
C GLU A 123 -3.27 -4.73 2.97
N TRP A 124 -4.12 -5.69 3.30
CA TRP A 124 -5.35 -5.39 4.01
C TRP A 124 -5.80 -6.54 4.88
N THR A 125 -6.55 -6.20 5.93
CA THR A 125 -7.26 -7.16 6.76
C THR A 125 -8.59 -6.57 7.16
N ARG A 126 -9.62 -7.40 7.26
CA ARG A 126 -10.95 -6.97 7.65
C ARG A 126 -11.53 -7.87 8.72
N LEU A 127 -12.28 -7.25 9.63
CA LEU A 127 -13.19 -7.92 10.54
C LEU A 127 -14.61 -7.74 10.00
N GLY A 128 -15.28 -8.85 9.74
CA GLY A 128 -16.65 -8.88 9.24
C GLY A 128 -17.64 -9.34 10.28
N PHE A 129 -18.84 -8.75 10.22
CA PHE A 129 -19.98 -9.05 11.07
C PHE A 129 -21.19 -9.30 10.20
N GLU A 130 -21.98 -10.30 10.55
CA GLU A 130 -23.24 -10.59 9.90
C GLU A 130 -24.27 -10.90 10.99
N THR A 131 -25.38 -10.17 10.92
CA THR A 131 -26.52 -10.29 11.83
C THR A 131 -27.81 -10.29 11.00
N GLU A 132 -28.95 -10.33 11.68
CA GLU A 132 -30.27 -10.20 11.05
C GLU A 132 -30.44 -8.84 10.34
N ASN A 133 -29.70 -7.82 10.77
CA ASN A 133 -29.70 -6.47 10.18
C ASN A 133 -28.80 -6.36 8.93
N GLY A 134 -28.08 -7.43 8.57
CA GLY A 134 -27.23 -7.51 7.38
C GLY A 134 -25.74 -7.61 7.72
N ARG A 135 -24.91 -7.26 6.73
CA ARG A 135 -23.45 -7.45 6.78
C ARG A 135 -22.71 -6.13 6.95
N SER A 136 -21.80 -6.10 7.91
CA SER A 136 -20.91 -4.97 8.22
C SER A 136 -19.45 -5.40 8.15
N GLU A 137 -18.56 -4.50 7.75
CA GLU A 137 -17.12 -4.78 7.67
C GLU A 137 -16.31 -3.58 8.16
N MET A 138 -15.32 -3.86 9.02
CA MET A 138 -14.25 -2.94 9.37
C MET A 138 -12.98 -3.38 8.63
N LEU A 139 -12.44 -2.52 7.78
CA LEU A 139 -11.26 -2.77 6.95
C LEU A 139 -10.09 -1.92 7.43
N VAL A 140 -8.96 -2.56 7.70
CA VAL A 140 -7.66 -1.91 7.89
C VAL A 140 -6.84 -2.16 6.62
N SER A 141 -6.32 -1.09 6.03
CA SER A 141 -5.51 -1.14 4.81
C SER A 141 -4.16 -0.46 5.02
N PHE A 142 -3.11 -1.08 4.50
CA PHE A 142 -1.75 -0.57 4.43
C PHE A 142 -1.37 -0.37 2.97
N HIS A 143 -0.97 0.82 2.56
CA HIS A 143 -0.71 1.11 1.15
C HIS A 143 0.33 2.22 0.97
N ALA A 144 0.99 2.25 -0.18
CA ALA A 144 1.90 3.33 -0.52
C ALA A 144 1.16 4.69 -0.57
N ILE A 145 1.84 5.77 -0.18
CA ILE A 145 1.30 7.13 -0.21
C ILE A 145 1.85 7.89 -1.42
N GLY A 146 0.97 8.63 -2.11
CA GLY A 146 1.34 9.50 -3.22
C GLY A 146 1.36 8.81 -4.58
N GLN A 147 1.44 9.61 -5.65
CA GLN A 147 1.40 9.09 -7.02
C GLN A 147 2.61 8.20 -7.34
N ASP A 148 3.79 8.59 -6.84
CA ASP A 148 5.01 7.81 -6.91
C ASP A 148 5.38 7.34 -5.50
N TYR A 149 5.79 6.08 -5.37
CA TYR A 149 6.28 5.57 -4.10
C TYR A 149 7.61 6.22 -3.73
N ARG A 150 7.68 6.84 -2.55
CA ARG A 150 8.88 7.54 -2.03
C ARG A 150 9.25 7.08 -0.62
N GLY A 151 9.03 5.79 -0.33
CA GLY A 151 9.32 5.21 1.00
C GLY A 151 8.35 5.61 2.10
N LEU A 152 7.12 5.98 1.71
CA LEU A 152 6.03 6.31 2.63
C LEU A 152 4.89 5.32 2.45
N VAL A 153 4.52 4.66 3.54
CA VAL A 153 3.37 3.75 3.61
C VAL A 153 2.37 4.33 4.62
N GLY A 154 1.08 4.25 4.30
CA GLY A 154 -0.01 4.70 5.14
C GLY A 154 -0.87 3.53 5.59
N ALA A 155 -1.40 3.59 6.81
CA ALA A 155 -2.44 2.71 7.30
C ALA A 155 -3.70 3.52 7.62
N SER A 156 -4.84 3.09 7.06
CA SER A 156 -6.14 3.72 7.25
C SER A 156 -7.20 2.69 7.62
N VAL A 157 -8.21 3.10 8.36
CA VAL A 157 -9.33 2.23 8.74
C VAL A 157 -10.64 2.81 8.23
N CYS A 158 -11.49 1.97 7.64
CA CYS A 158 -12.85 2.34 7.29
C CYS A 158 -13.86 1.27 7.69
N PHE A 159 -15.10 1.70 7.91
CA PHE A 159 -16.24 0.84 8.16
C PHE A 159 -17.25 1.01 7.02
N TYR A 160 -17.92 -0.07 6.64
CA TYR A 160 -19.01 -0.02 5.68
C TYR A 160 -19.99 -1.16 5.89
N ARG A 161 -21.20 -0.99 5.35
CA ARG A 161 -22.24 -2.01 5.32
C ARG A 161 -22.43 -2.54 3.91
N ARG A 162 -23.01 -3.74 3.82
CA ARG A 162 -23.36 -4.41 2.59
C ARG A 162 -24.85 -4.68 2.60
N GLN A 163 -25.54 -4.18 1.59
CA GLN A 163 -26.94 -4.50 1.35
C GLN A 163 -27.03 -5.58 0.28
N GLU A 164 -27.97 -6.51 0.44
CA GLU A 164 -28.35 -7.41 -0.65
C GLU A 164 -28.97 -6.59 -1.78
N ALA A 165 -28.45 -6.77 -3.00
CA ALA A 165 -29.02 -6.22 -4.21
C ALA A 165 -29.61 -7.38 -5.03
N ASP A 166 -30.74 -7.13 -5.69
CA ASP A 166 -31.50 -8.14 -6.42
C ASP A 166 -30.72 -8.80 -7.58
N ASP A 167 -29.59 -8.21 -8.02
CA ASP A 167 -28.94 -8.64 -9.25
C ASP A 167 -27.39 -8.48 -9.22
N ILE A 168 -26.70 -9.36 -8.49
CA ILE A 168 -25.32 -9.84 -8.77
C ILE A 168 -24.18 -9.42 -7.81
N GLU A 169 -24.28 -8.40 -6.96
CA GLU A 169 -23.24 -8.18 -5.91
C GLU A 169 -23.75 -7.35 -4.74
N HIS A 170 -23.36 -7.70 -3.50
CA HIS A 170 -23.72 -6.90 -2.32
C HIS A 170 -23.18 -5.46 -2.45
N GLN A 171 -24.09 -4.48 -2.53
CA GLN A 171 -23.73 -3.07 -2.68
C GLN A 171 -23.10 -2.55 -1.39
N ILE A 172 -21.95 -1.88 -1.51
CA ILE A 172 -21.32 -1.17 -0.39
C ILE A 172 -22.14 0.08 -0.11
N ILE A 173 -22.66 0.18 1.10
CA ILE A 173 -23.40 1.33 1.60
C ILE A 173 -22.71 1.88 2.85
N GLU A 174 -22.93 3.17 3.12
CA GLU A 174 -22.48 3.83 4.36
C GLU A 174 -20.98 3.68 4.64
N LEU A 175 -20.15 3.68 3.59
CA LEU A 175 -18.70 3.71 3.77
C LEU A 175 -18.31 4.96 4.53
N GLN A 176 -17.54 4.81 5.62
CA GLN A 176 -17.07 5.89 6.47
C GLN A 176 -15.63 5.60 6.97
N PRO A 177 -14.71 6.58 6.89
CA PRO A 177 -13.43 6.49 7.59
C PRO A 177 -13.66 6.34 9.10
N ILE A 178 -12.91 5.44 9.73
CA ILE A 178 -12.85 5.28 11.18
C ILE A 178 -11.63 6.00 11.75
N SER A 179 -10.53 5.97 11.00
CA SER A 179 -9.33 6.73 11.30
C SER A 179 -9.53 8.20 10.95
N ASP A 180 -9.46 9.09 11.96
CA ASP A 180 -9.51 10.54 11.75
C ASP A 180 -8.29 11.03 10.94
N ASP A 181 -7.14 10.40 11.19
CA ASP A 181 -5.87 10.68 10.54
C ASP A 181 -5.20 9.39 10.03
N LEU A 182 -4.44 9.53 8.94
CA LEU A 182 -3.63 8.46 8.38
C LEU A 182 -2.44 8.13 9.29
N PHE A 183 -2.28 6.86 9.66
CA PHE A 183 -1.04 6.43 10.30
C PHE A 183 0.05 6.27 9.24
N GLN A 184 1.14 7.01 9.35
CA GLN A 184 2.21 6.96 8.34
C GLN A 184 3.41 6.20 8.86
N VAL A 185 4.11 5.50 7.98
CA VAL A 185 5.40 4.82 8.20
C VAL A 185 6.38 5.37 7.18
N ASN A 186 7.50 5.88 7.67
CA ASN A 186 8.60 6.37 6.85
C ASN A 186 9.78 5.40 6.91
N TYR A 187 10.42 5.16 5.77
CA TYR A 187 11.57 4.27 5.63
C TYR A 187 12.78 4.61 6.53
N LYS A 188 12.86 5.84 7.04
CA LYS A 188 13.93 6.28 7.97
C LYS A 188 13.61 6.07 9.45
N GLU A 189 12.39 5.65 9.77
CA GLU A 189 11.99 5.46 11.17
C GLU A 189 12.48 4.12 11.72
N ASP A 190 12.79 4.11 13.02
CA ASP A 190 13.07 2.87 13.75
C ASP A 190 11.80 2.00 13.82
N PRO A 191 11.80 0.76 13.28
CA PRO A 191 10.63 -0.12 13.27
C PRO A 191 10.04 -0.34 14.66
N ALA A 192 10.88 -0.47 15.70
CA ALA A 192 10.39 -0.68 17.06
C ALA A 192 9.62 0.55 17.57
N SER A 193 10.04 1.76 17.19
CA SER A 193 9.30 3.00 17.46
C SER A 193 7.95 3.03 16.74
N VAL A 194 7.92 2.62 15.47
CA VAL A 194 6.69 2.52 14.68
C VAL A 194 5.68 1.58 15.31
N VAL A 195 6.11 0.39 15.73
CA VAL A 195 5.24 -0.59 16.41
C VAL A 195 4.66 -0.01 17.71
N ARG A 196 5.47 0.69 18.52
CA ARG A 196 5.00 1.28 19.79
C ARG A 196 3.88 2.30 19.59
N ARG A 197 3.96 3.14 18.56
CA ARG A 197 2.92 4.15 18.24
C ARG A 197 1.73 3.55 17.47
N PHE A 198 1.95 2.48 16.72
CA PHE A 198 0.90 1.79 15.97
C PHE A 198 -0.12 1.12 16.88
N ARG A 199 0.35 0.43 17.92
CA ARG A 199 -0.54 -0.33 18.84
C ARG A 199 -1.69 0.51 19.42
N PRO A 200 -1.46 1.65 20.10
CA PRO A 200 -2.56 2.45 20.63
C PRO A 200 -3.45 3.02 19.51
N TRP A 201 -2.87 3.42 18.37
CA TRP A 201 -3.66 3.86 17.21
C TRP A 201 -4.58 2.76 16.70
N LEU A 202 -4.11 1.51 16.61
CA LEU A 202 -4.93 0.37 16.18
C LEU A 202 -6.05 0.09 17.17
N GLU A 203 -5.76 0.05 18.49
CA GLU A 203 -6.78 -0.19 19.51
C GLU A 203 -7.89 0.88 19.48
N ASP A 204 -7.52 2.16 19.36
CA ASP A 204 -8.50 3.25 19.26
C ASP A 204 -9.41 3.09 18.04
N ASN A 205 -8.85 2.69 16.88
CA ASN A 205 -9.63 2.45 15.66
C ASN A 205 -10.53 1.21 15.78
N ILE A 206 -10.06 0.13 16.44
CA ILE A 206 -10.89 -1.06 16.71
C ILE A 206 -12.08 -0.67 17.58
N VAL A 207 -11.87 0.09 18.66
CA VAL A 207 -12.95 0.54 19.55
C VAL A 207 -13.96 1.38 18.78
N ARG A 208 -13.50 2.34 17.97
CA ARG A 208 -14.38 3.18 17.13
C ARG A 208 -15.16 2.37 16.10
N GLY A 209 -14.52 1.39 15.45
CA GLY A 209 -15.19 0.52 14.47
C GLY A 209 -16.24 -0.38 15.11
N LEU A 210 -15.96 -0.93 16.30
CA LEU A 210 -16.93 -1.71 17.06
C LEU A 210 -18.09 -0.85 17.58
N ASP A 211 -17.83 0.39 18.02
CA ASP A 211 -18.89 1.31 18.42
C ASP A 211 -19.75 1.74 17.22
N GLN A 212 -19.15 1.96 16.06
CA GLN A 212 -19.87 2.24 14.82
C GLN A 212 -20.78 1.08 14.42
N TRP A 213 -20.30 -0.15 14.54
CA TRP A 213 -21.12 -1.34 14.33
C TRP A 213 -22.30 -1.38 15.31
N ARG A 214 -22.02 -1.26 16.62
CA ARG A 214 -23.02 -1.26 17.71
C ARG A 214 -24.12 -0.22 17.52
N ARG A 215 -23.82 0.95 16.95
CA ARG A 215 -24.80 2.03 16.74
C ARG A 215 -25.83 1.76 15.65
N GLY A 216 -25.58 0.80 14.75
CA GLY A 216 -26.57 0.41 13.74
C GLY A 216 -27.01 -1.04 13.84
N GLU A 217 -26.76 -1.68 14.98
CA GLU A 217 -27.57 -2.81 15.47
C GLU A 217 -28.73 -2.28 16.31
#